data_AF-A0AAN8P959-F1
#
_entry.id   AF-A0AAN8P959-F1
#
_cell.length_a   1.000
_cell.length_b   1.000
_cell.length_c   1.000
_cell.angle_alpha   90.00
_cell.angle_beta   90.00
_cell.angle_gamma   90.00
#
_symmetry.space_group_name_H-M   'P 1'
#
loop_
_entity.id
_entity.type
_entity.pdbx_description
1 polymer ?
#
loop_
_entity_poly.entity_id
_entity_poly.type
_entity_poly.pdbx_seq_one_letter_code
_entity_poly.pdbx_strand_id
1 'polypeptide(L)'
;MSGHSHNRCDGDDKHDDTPEMGIEYSLFKKIDSDNLECLNEKIQHSGKDVFKSWENRLNTDKFVESDVDEELLFNIPFTGNIKLKGIILIGGEGDSHPSKMRLFKNRPNMTFDDVGIESDQDFELHPDVNGTLEYSTK
;
A
#
# COMPACT_ATOMS: atom_id res chain seq x y z
N MET A 1 -27.15 37.29 36.83
CA MET A 1 -25.70 37.18 37.14
C MET A 1 -25.40 35.74 37.49
N SER A 2 -24.18 35.33 37.19
CA SER A 2 -23.56 34.02 37.47
C SER A 2 -23.89 32.91 36.46
N GLY A 3 -23.03 32.84 35.44
CA GLY A 3 -22.70 31.58 34.80
C GLY A 3 -21.65 30.83 35.61
N HIS A 4 -21.47 29.54 35.30
CA HIS A 4 -20.24 28.80 35.56
C HIS A 4 -20.03 27.74 34.48
N SER A 5 -18.76 27.63 34.10
CA SER A 5 -18.17 26.87 33.00
C SER A 5 -17.33 25.73 33.57
N HIS A 6 -17.39 24.55 32.94
CA HIS A 6 -16.39 23.47 32.95
C HIS A 6 -16.63 22.67 31.64
N ASN A 7 -15.83 22.70 30.57
CA ASN A 7 -14.40 22.44 30.32
C ASN A 7 -14.00 20.95 30.35
N ARG A 8 -13.49 20.48 29.17
CA ARG A 8 -12.64 19.31 28.86
C ARG A 8 -13.33 17.96 28.58
N CYS A 9 -13.23 17.48 27.33
CA CYS A 9 -12.15 16.69 26.69
C CYS A 9 -12.40 15.20 26.89
N ASP A 10 -12.70 14.48 25.82
CA ASP A 10 -11.72 13.62 25.14
C ASP A 10 -12.41 13.05 23.90
N GLY A 11 -12.00 13.52 22.72
CA GLY A 11 -12.30 12.85 21.47
C GLY A 11 -11.45 11.61 21.40
N ASP A 12 -11.91 10.56 22.07
CA ASP A 12 -11.38 9.21 21.99
C ASP A 12 -11.76 8.69 20.60
N ASP A 13 -10.94 9.05 19.61
CA ASP A 13 -10.97 8.51 18.25
C ASP A 13 -10.53 7.05 18.33
N LYS A 14 -11.42 6.21 18.87
CA LYS A 14 -11.31 4.76 18.72
C LYS A 14 -11.60 4.46 17.27
N HIS A 15 -10.53 4.35 16.48
CA HIS A 15 -10.56 3.70 15.18
C HIS A 15 -11.05 2.25 15.37
N ASP A 16 -12.36 2.08 15.28
CA ASP A 16 -13.02 0.78 15.21
C ASP A 16 -12.75 0.24 13.80
N ASP A 17 -11.91 -0.80 13.66
CA ASP A 17 -11.55 -1.50 12.41
C ASP A 17 -12.77 -2.16 11.75
N THR A 18 -13.75 -1.36 11.32
CA THR A 18 -14.91 -1.86 10.58
C THR A 18 -14.52 -2.08 9.11
N PRO A 19 -15.06 -3.13 8.47
CA PRO A 19 -14.90 -3.35 7.03
C PRO A 19 -15.32 -2.17 6.15
N GLU A 20 -16.17 -1.28 6.68
CA GLU A 20 -16.68 -0.08 6.01
C GLU A 20 -15.56 0.96 5.81
N MET A 21 -14.61 1.11 6.75
CA MET A 21 -13.46 2.02 6.58
C MET A 21 -12.55 1.60 5.43
N GLY A 22 -12.26 0.31 5.27
CA GLY A 22 -11.40 -0.16 4.17
C GLY A 22 -11.97 0.11 2.78
N ILE A 23 -13.30 0.26 2.65
CA ILE A 23 -13.96 0.69 1.42
C ILE A 23 -13.81 2.20 1.20
N GLU A 24 -13.99 3.01 2.25
CA GLU A 24 -13.90 4.46 2.17
C GLU A 24 -12.47 4.98 1.96
N TYR A 25 -11.46 4.27 2.47
CA TYR A 25 -10.05 4.65 2.36
C TYR A 25 -9.26 3.94 1.25
N SER A 26 -9.88 3.01 0.52
CA SER A 26 -9.21 2.33 -0.59
C SER A 26 -8.86 3.29 -1.72
N LEU A 27 -7.57 3.39 -2.03
CA LEU A 27 -7.07 4.18 -3.16
C LEU A 27 -7.17 3.44 -4.50
N PHE A 28 -7.71 2.21 -4.53
CA PHE A 28 -7.76 1.37 -5.74
C PHE A 28 -8.38 2.10 -6.94
N LYS A 29 -9.52 2.78 -6.73
CA LYS A 29 -10.22 3.56 -7.78
C LYS A 29 -9.45 4.82 -8.24
N LYS A 30 -8.41 5.22 -7.51
CA LYS A 30 -7.58 6.39 -7.82
C LYS A 30 -6.29 6.01 -8.54
N ILE A 31 -5.89 4.74 -8.52
CA ILE A 31 -4.73 4.24 -9.26
C ILE A 31 -5.02 4.35 -10.76
N ASP A 32 -4.08 4.90 -11.51
CA ASP A 32 -4.10 4.85 -12.96
C ASP A 32 -3.48 3.53 -13.42
N SER A 33 -4.32 2.51 -13.57
CA SER A 33 -3.89 1.15 -13.93
C SER A 33 -3.36 1.03 -15.36
N ASP A 34 -3.64 2.00 -16.24
CA ASP A 34 -3.17 2.00 -17.62
C ASP A 34 -1.70 2.41 -17.70
N ASN A 35 -1.30 3.38 -16.87
CA ASN A 35 0.08 3.87 -16.77
C ASN A 35 0.88 3.24 -15.61
N LEU A 36 0.29 2.29 -14.87
CA LEU A 36 1.00 1.56 -13.82
C LEU A 36 2.05 0.65 -14.43
N GLU A 37 3.26 0.74 -13.91
CA GLU A 37 4.41 -0.03 -14.38
C GLU A 37 5.01 -0.84 -13.23
N CYS A 38 5.32 -2.11 -13.50
CA CYS A 38 6.03 -3.00 -12.60
C CYS A 38 7.30 -3.49 -13.30
N LEU A 39 8.46 -3.25 -12.71
CA LEU A 39 9.74 -3.71 -13.22
C LEU A 39 10.15 -5.00 -12.51
N ASN A 40 10.89 -5.85 -13.24
CA ASN A 40 11.31 -7.19 -12.84
C ASN A 40 10.17 -8.19 -12.60
N GLU A 41 8.98 -7.96 -13.16
CA GLU A 41 7.91 -8.96 -13.15
C GLU A 41 8.21 -10.11 -14.14
N LYS A 42 8.06 -11.35 -13.67
CA LYS A 42 8.25 -12.57 -14.48
C LYS A 42 7.23 -12.71 -15.60
N ILE A 43 6.00 -12.35 -15.31
CA ILE A 43 4.91 -12.32 -16.29
C ILE A 43 4.60 -10.86 -16.55
N GLN A 44 4.73 -10.44 -17.81
CA GLN A 44 4.43 -9.07 -18.22
C GLN A 44 3.00 -8.70 -17.81
N HIS A 45 2.86 -7.51 -17.21
CA HIS A 45 1.62 -6.96 -16.68
C HIS A 45 0.97 -7.75 -15.54
N SER A 46 1.69 -8.61 -14.83
CA SER A 46 1.16 -9.27 -13.62
C SER A 46 1.14 -8.32 -12.42
N GLY A 47 2.06 -7.37 -12.33
CA GLY A 47 2.13 -6.39 -11.26
C GLY A 47 0.95 -5.42 -11.19
N LYS A 48 0.23 -5.20 -12.30
CA LYS A 48 -1.01 -4.40 -12.26
C LYS A 48 -2.21 -5.19 -11.74
N ASP A 49 -2.23 -6.50 -11.99
CA ASP A 49 -3.33 -7.40 -11.60
C ASP A 49 -3.37 -7.66 -10.10
N VAL A 50 -2.31 -7.33 -9.35
CA VAL A 50 -2.27 -7.48 -7.88
C VAL A 50 -2.97 -6.34 -7.13
N PHE A 51 -3.21 -5.20 -7.77
CA PHE A 51 -4.03 -4.14 -7.18
C PHE A 51 -5.50 -4.51 -7.32
N LYS A 52 -6.20 -4.62 -6.18
CA LYS A 52 -7.58 -5.13 -6.11
C LYS A 52 -8.47 -4.21 -5.29
N SER A 53 -9.78 -4.33 -5.50
CA SER A 53 -10.76 -3.72 -4.60
C SER A 53 -10.69 -4.35 -3.22
N TRP A 54 -11.14 -3.63 -2.20
CA TRP A 54 -11.16 -4.11 -0.80
C TRP A 54 -11.83 -5.47 -0.63
N GLU A 55 -12.92 -5.71 -1.37
CA GLU A 55 -13.69 -6.96 -1.37
C GLU A 55 -12.93 -8.14 -1.97
N ASN A 56 -12.08 -7.88 -2.97
CA ASN A 56 -11.30 -8.90 -3.67
C ASN A 56 -9.85 -9.02 -3.18
N ARG A 57 -9.48 -8.32 -2.09
CA ARG A 57 -8.09 -8.25 -1.62
C ARG A 57 -7.50 -9.62 -1.26
N LEU A 58 -8.33 -10.55 -0.80
CA LEU A 58 -7.93 -11.92 -0.43
C LEU A 58 -7.96 -12.91 -1.60
N ASN A 59 -8.37 -12.49 -2.79
CA ASN A 59 -8.31 -13.36 -3.95
C ASN A 59 -6.84 -13.55 -4.35
N THR A 60 -6.33 -14.78 -4.40
CA THR A 60 -4.93 -15.07 -4.74
C THR A 60 -4.74 -15.67 -6.13
N ASP A 61 -5.79 -15.70 -6.97
CA ASP A 61 -5.71 -16.16 -8.37
C ASP A 61 -4.72 -15.32 -9.20
N LYS A 62 -4.57 -14.04 -8.83
CA LYS A 62 -3.67 -13.08 -9.45
C LYS A 62 -2.56 -12.69 -8.49
N PHE A 63 -1.32 -12.97 -8.89
CA PHE A 63 -0.11 -12.66 -8.14
C PHE A 63 0.98 -12.14 -9.08
N VAL A 64 2.02 -11.56 -8.50
CA VAL A 64 3.23 -11.10 -9.18
C VAL A 64 4.41 -11.84 -8.57
N GLU A 65 5.31 -12.30 -9.43
CA GLU A 65 6.56 -12.97 -9.07
C GLU A 65 7.70 -12.23 -9.79
N SER A 66 8.85 -12.11 -9.13
CA SER A 66 10.03 -11.52 -9.75
C SER A 66 10.72 -12.50 -10.71
N ASP A 67 11.37 -11.98 -11.76
CA ASP A 67 11.96 -12.82 -12.82
C ASP A 67 13.42 -13.20 -12.54
N VAL A 68 14.28 -12.19 -12.36
CA VAL A 68 15.73 -12.37 -12.33
C VAL A 68 16.28 -12.47 -10.91
N ASP A 69 15.79 -11.60 -10.03
CA ASP A 69 16.22 -11.44 -8.64
C ASP A 69 14.99 -11.22 -7.74
N GLU A 70 15.19 -10.98 -6.45
CA GLU A 70 14.10 -10.87 -5.46
C GLU A 70 13.41 -9.49 -5.43
N GLU A 71 13.89 -8.51 -6.20
CA GLU A 71 13.44 -7.13 -6.13
C GLU A 71 12.32 -6.85 -7.15
N LEU A 72 11.26 -6.16 -6.73
CA LEU A 72 10.22 -5.64 -7.61
C LEU A 72 10.10 -4.13 -7.41
N LEU A 73 9.93 -3.39 -8.51
CA LEU A 73 9.72 -1.95 -8.47
C LEU A 73 8.36 -1.60 -9.06
N PHE A 74 7.52 -0.94 -8.27
CA PHE A 74 6.19 -0.48 -8.70
C PHE A 74 6.16 1.04 -8.86
N ASN A 75 5.94 1.50 -10.09
CA ASN A 75 5.60 2.88 -10.40
C ASN A 75 4.07 3.00 -10.42
N ILE A 76 3.49 3.59 -9.37
CA ILE A 76 2.04 3.67 -9.18
C ILE A 76 1.56 5.12 -9.39
N PRO A 77 1.14 5.49 -10.60
CA PRO A 77 0.52 6.78 -10.84
C PRO A 77 -0.91 6.82 -10.26
N PHE A 78 -1.30 8.01 -9.78
CA PHE A 78 -2.66 8.28 -9.32
C PHE A 78 -3.32 9.31 -10.23
N THR A 79 -4.61 9.11 -10.51
CA THR A 79 -5.47 9.98 -11.33
C THR A 79 -5.80 11.33 -10.68
N GLY A 80 -5.26 11.62 -9.49
CA GLY A 80 -5.44 12.88 -8.78
C GLY A 80 -4.60 12.93 -7.51
N ASN A 81 -4.66 14.07 -6.82
CA ASN A 81 -3.96 14.24 -5.55
C ASN A 81 -4.59 13.35 -4.47
N ILE A 82 -3.78 12.48 -3.88
CA ILE A 82 -4.17 11.60 -2.77
C ILE A 82 -3.26 11.83 -1.57
N LYS A 83 -3.72 11.39 -0.40
CA LYS A 83 -2.87 11.22 0.77
C LYS A 83 -2.79 9.73 1.06
N LEU A 84 -1.62 9.15 0.89
CA LEU A 84 -1.34 7.79 1.32
C LEU A 84 -1.36 7.80 2.86
N LYS A 85 -2.16 6.91 3.46
CA LYS A 85 -2.28 6.74 4.92
C LYS A 85 -1.63 5.44 5.38
N GLY A 86 -1.81 4.38 4.61
CA GLY A 86 -1.29 3.07 4.89
C GLY A 86 -1.18 2.24 3.62
N ILE A 87 -0.40 1.18 3.71
CA ILE A 87 -0.20 0.17 2.66
C ILE A 87 -0.50 -1.17 3.30
N ILE A 88 -1.27 -2.01 2.63
CA ILE A 88 -1.47 -3.41 3.01
C ILE A 88 -0.85 -4.26 1.92
N LEU A 89 0.04 -5.16 2.32
CA LEU A 89 0.70 -6.10 1.42
C LEU A 89 0.31 -7.51 1.84
N ILE A 90 -0.29 -8.25 0.90
CA ILE A 90 -0.76 -9.61 1.12
C ILE A 90 0.19 -10.55 0.38
N GLY A 91 0.76 -11.51 1.10
CA GLY A 91 1.75 -12.43 0.56
C GLY A 91 2.28 -13.40 1.61
N GLY A 92 3.21 -14.27 1.21
CA GLY A 92 3.77 -15.31 2.09
C GLY A 92 3.17 -16.71 1.89
N GLU A 93 2.26 -16.90 0.93
CA GLU A 93 1.93 -18.25 0.46
C GLU A 93 3.17 -18.89 -0.16
N GLY A 94 3.57 -20.07 0.34
CA GLY A 94 4.73 -20.78 -0.18
C GLY A 94 6.10 -20.30 0.35
N ASP A 95 6.14 -19.60 1.49
CA ASP A 95 7.37 -19.12 2.16
C ASP A 95 8.14 -18.02 1.40
N SER A 96 7.59 -17.53 0.29
CA SER A 96 8.15 -16.41 -0.47
C SER A 96 7.39 -15.12 -0.15
N HIS A 97 8.10 -14.11 0.37
CA HIS A 97 7.55 -12.78 0.63
C HIS A 97 8.66 -11.71 0.56
N PRO A 98 8.33 -10.47 0.17
CA PRO A 98 9.27 -9.36 0.30
C PRO A 98 9.50 -9.07 1.79
N SER A 99 10.77 -8.92 2.19
CA SER A 99 11.17 -8.63 3.58
C SER A 99 11.24 -7.13 3.87
N LYS A 100 11.38 -6.30 2.83
CA LYS A 100 11.54 -4.85 2.94
C LYS A 100 10.77 -4.13 1.85
N MET A 101 10.17 -2.99 2.18
CA MET A 101 9.60 -2.07 1.21
C MET A 101 10.21 -0.68 1.39
N ARG A 102 10.57 -0.05 0.26
CA ARG A 102 11.04 1.34 0.21
C ARG A 102 10.00 2.16 -0.54
N LEU A 103 9.50 3.20 0.10
CA LEU A 103 8.51 4.10 -0.47
C LEU A 103 9.19 5.37 -0.97
N PHE A 104 8.90 5.75 -2.21
CA PHE A 104 9.32 6.99 -2.82
C PHE A 104 8.09 7.76 -3.30
N LYS A 105 7.91 9.00 -2.85
CA LYS A 105 6.74 9.83 -3.15
C LYS A 105 7.09 10.87 -4.22
N ASN A 106 6.14 11.15 -5.11
CA ASN A 106 6.23 12.20 -6.14
C ASN A 106 7.43 12.06 -7.09
N ARG A 107 7.82 10.82 -7.41
CA ARG A 107 8.88 10.51 -8.39
C ARG A 107 8.30 9.59 -9.47
N PRO A 108 7.98 10.12 -10.66
CA PRO A 108 7.48 9.30 -11.75
C PRO A 108 8.63 8.50 -12.39
N ASN A 109 8.31 7.33 -12.96
CA ASN A 109 9.21 6.54 -13.79
C ASN A 109 10.56 6.19 -13.13
N MET A 110 10.52 5.77 -11.85
CA MET A 110 11.73 5.30 -11.18
C MET A 110 12.21 3.98 -11.76
N THR A 111 13.53 3.82 -11.80
CA THR A 111 14.22 2.59 -12.20
C THR A 111 15.09 2.07 -11.06
N PHE A 112 15.66 0.87 -11.21
CA PHE A 112 16.58 0.30 -10.22
C PHE A 112 17.87 1.12 -10.05
N ASP A 113 18.28 1.93 -11.03
CA ASP A 113 19.39 2.88 -10.86
C ASP A 113 19.05 4.02 -9.90
N ASP A 114 17.76 4.40 -9.81
CA ASP A 114 17.30 5.50 -8.96
C ASP A 114 17.13 5.11 -7.49
N VAL A 115 17.01 3.81 -7.17
CA VAL A 115 16.71 3.35 -5.79
C VAL A 115 17.85 3.62 -4.80
N GLY A 116 19.04 3.99 -5.27
CA GLY A 116 20.19 4.35 -4.42
C GLY A 116 20.01 5.64 -3.61
N ILE A 117 19.00 6.46 -3.95
CA ILE A 117 18.63 7.66 -3.20
C ILE A 117 17.99 7.33 -1.84
N GLU A 118 17.90 8.34 -0.98
CA GLU A 118 17.14 8.24 0.27
C GLU A 118 15.63 8.03 -0.02
N SER A 119 15.07 6.99 0.60
CA SER A 119 13.63 6.69 0.57
C SER A 119 12.86 7.63 1.49
N ASP A 120 11.63 7.98 1.12
CA ASP A 120 10.74 8.75 2.00
C ASP A 120 10.40 7.96 3.27
N GLN A 121 10.27 6.64 3.13
CA GLN A 121 10.05 5.72 4.24
C GLN A 121 10.51 4.30 3.87
N ASP A 122 11.06 3.59 4.85
CA ASP A 122 11.38 2.17 4.76
C ASP A 122 10.49 1.39 5.73
N PHE A 123 10.08 0.19 5.32
CA PHE A 123 9.25 -0.72 6.10
C PHE A 123 9.92 -2.09 6.16
N GLU A 124 9.92 -2.69 7.34
CA GLU A 124 10.17 -4.12 7.50
C GLU A 124 8.84 -4.84 7.30
N LEU A 125 8.80 -5.75 6.33
CA LEU A 125 7.60 -6.46 5.95
C LEU A 125 7.57 -7.85 6.58
N HIS A 126 6.39 -8.26 7.01
CA HIS A 126 6.12 -9.59 7.53
C HIS A 126 5.14 -10.34 6.63
N PRO A 127 5.21 -11.68 6.59
CA PRO A 127 4.22 -12.51 5.91
C PRO A 127 2.82 -12.22 6.43
N ASP A 128 1.87 -12.04 5.52
CA ASP A 128 0.48 -11.79 5.85
C ASP A 128 -0.45 -12.29 4.75
N VAL A 129 -0.93 -13.51 4.90
CA VAL A 129 -1.87 -14.14 3.96
C VAL A 129 -3.30 -13.62 4.14
N ASN A 130 -3.60 -12.92 5.23
CA ASN A 130 -4.96 -12.49 5.57
C ASN A 130 -5.18 -10.97 5.36
N GLY A 131 -4.15 -10.20 4.99
CA GLY A 131 -4.26 -8.75 4.79
C GLY A 131 -4.70 -8.01 6.04
N THR A 132 -4.15 -8.41 7.18
CA THR A 132 -4.38 -7.84 8.51
C THR A 132 -3.28 -6.85 8.93
N LEU A 133 -2.11 -6.90 8.30
CA LEU A 133 -1.00 -5.99 8.57
C LEU A 133 -1.11 -4.76 7.69
N GLU A 134 -1.30 -3.62 8.34
CA GLU A 134 -1.23 -2.31 7.70
C GLU A 134 0.08 -1.61 8.07
N TYR A 135 0.77 -1.10 7.05
CA TYR A 135 1.97 -0.29 7.17
C TYR A 135 1.62 1.19 7.02
N SER A 136 1.46 1.90 8.13
CA SER A 136 1.09 3.32 8.11
C SER A 136 2.22 4.21 7.60
N THR A 137 1.88 5.18 6.75
CA THR A 137 2.83 6.13 6.16
C THR A 137 2.90 7.43 6.96
N LYS A 138 4.09 8.03 7.04
CA LYS A 138 4.35 9.33 7.71
C LYS A 138 4.06 10.54 6.82
#